data_AF-A0A166RE25-F1
#
_entry.id   AF-A0A166RE25-F1
#
_cell.length_a   1.000
_cell.length_b   1.000
_cell.length_c   1.000
_cell.angle_alpha   90.00
_cell.angle_beta   90.00
_cell.angle_gamma   90.00
#
_symmetry.space_group_name_H-M   'P 1'
#
loop_
_entity.id
_entity.type
_entity.pdbx_description
1 polymer ?
#
loop_
_entity_poly.entity_id
_entity_poly.type
_entity_poly.pdbx_seq_one_letter_code
_entity_poly.pdbx_strand_id
1 'polypeptide(L)'
;MAGRSAVMKPLAFAFTLLVQTPAPGAAGPWLAESGSTFTSVSTTLNYQLDVTRNTYLEHGLHPHLTLGAELILENDRFGSRKGGATLFLRRPLDMGAAPHLFAYELGLGARWANEVTHPHAQAGLSWGRGFEWRGTSGWATVDSALRKGLKDSGYLFKVDGTIGLNLTSDL
;
A
#
# COMPACT_ATOMS: atom_id res chain seq x y z
N MET A 1 -36.81 -10.27 26.59
CA MET A 1 -36.59 -9.03 25.82
C MET A 1 -35.17 -8.56 26.11
N ALA A 2 -34.22 -8.86 25.22
CA ALA A 2 -32.81 -8.51 25.38
C ALA A 2 -32.30 -7.98 24.03
N GLY A 3 -32.05 -6.67 23.96
CA GLY A 3 -31.64 -5.97 22.75
C GLY A 3 -30.20 -6.32 22.38
N ARG A 4 -30.01 -6.91 21.20
CA ARG A 4 -28.71 -6.93 20.52
C ARG A 4 -28.44 -5.51 20.01
N SER A 5 -27.51 -4.79 20.63
CA SER A 5 -26.97 -3.58 20.00
C SER A 5 -26.02 -4.02 18.88
N ALA A 6 -26.51 -3.91 17.64
CA ALA A 6 -25.64 -3.99 16.47
C ALA A 6 -24.83 -2.69 16.44
N VAL A 7 -23.57 -2.75 16.87
CA VAL A 7 -22.62 -1.65 16.67
C VAL A 7 -22.34 -1.56 15.17
N MET A 8 -23.05 -0.67 14.48
CA MET A 8 -22.72 -0.28 13.11
C MET A 8 -21.36 0.44 13.14
N LYS A 9 -20.33 -0.21 12.59
CA LYS A 9 -19.03 0.44 12.37
C LYS A 9 -19.22 1.47 11.24
N PRO A 10 -18.96 2.77 11.48
CA PRO A 10 -19.09 3.77 10.44
C PRO A 10 -18.04 3.49 9.34
N LEU A 11 -18.50 3.46 8.09
CA LEU A 11 -17.65 3.33 6.92
C LEU A 11 -16.90 4.67 6.74
N ALA A 12 -15.63 4.70 7.14
CA ALA A 12 -14.80 5.88 6.97
C ALA A 12 -14.33 5.99 5.52
N PHE A 13 -14.68 7.09 4.85
CA PHE A 13 -14.08 7.48 3.58
C PHE A 13 -12.81 8.28 3.86
N ALA A 14 -11.66 7.74 3.48
CA ALA A 14 -10.39 8.46 3.49
C ALA A 14 -10.15 9.08 2.11
N PHE A 15 -9.89 10.39 2.08
CA PHE A 15 -9.44 11.08 0.88
C PHE A 15 -7.91 11.22 0.95
N THR A 16 -7.21 10.60 0.00
CA THR A 16 -5.74 10.63 -0.07
C THR A 16 -5.33 11.51 -1.25
N LEU A 17 -4.66 12.62 -0.97
CA LEU A 17 -4.01 13.44 -2.00
C LEU A 17 -2.60 12.87 -2.27
N LEU A 18 -2.40 12.26 -3.43
CA LEU A 18 -1.07 11.86 -3.92
C LEU A 18 -0.48 12.96 -4.80
N VAL A 19 0.71 13.45 -4.43
CA VAL A 19 1.56 14.25 -5.32
C VAL A 19 2.57 13.29 -5.94
N GLN A 20 2.38 12.94 -7.21
CA GLN A 20 3.31 12.10 -7.96
C GLN A 20 4.02 12.94 -9.02
N THR A 21 5.35 12.89 -9.06
CA THR A 21 6.11 13.22 -10.26
C THR A 21 5.93 12.07 -11.26
N PRO A 22 5.63 12.34 -12.54
CA PRO A 22 5.35 11.30 -13.52
C PRO A 22 6.61 10.46 -13.76
N ALA A 23 6.67 9.28 -13.16
CA ALA A 23 7.58 8.21 -13.54
C ALA A 23 6.71 7.06 -14.08
N PRO A 24 6.88 6.62 -15.33
CA PRO A 24 6.17 5.45 -15.84
C PRO A 24 6.59 4.22 -15.03
N GLY A 25 5.66 3.61 -14.29
CA GLY A 25 5.88 2.35 -13.57
C GLY A 25 6.04 2.43 -12.06
N ALA A 26 5.54 3.47 -11.40
CA ALA A 26 5.65 3.58 -9.94
C ALA A 26 4.50 2.86 -9.21
N ALA A 27 4.81 1.65 -8.73
CA ALA A 27 4.13 0.89 -7.67
C ALA A 27 3.18 -0.26 -8.08
N GLY A 28 3.07 -1.20 -7.15
CA GLY A 28 2.32 -2.44 -7.27
C GLY A 28 3.03 -3.47 -8.17
N PRO A 29 2.38 -3.98 -9.22
CA PRO A 29 2.90 -5.03 -10.10
C PRO A 29 4.01 -4.54 -11.05
N TRP A 30 4.13 -3.23 -11.27
CA TRP A 30 5.27 -2.63 -11.95
C TRP A 30 6.40 -2.43 -10.95
N LEU A 31 7.52 -3.11 -11.17
CA LEU A 31 8.71 -2.94 -10.35
C LEU A 31 9.33 -1.57 -10.59
N ALA A 32 9.97 -1.03 -9.54
CA ALA A 32 10.82 0.14 -9.69
C ALA A 32 11.95 -0.17 -10.66
N GLU A 33 12.18 0.76 -11.60
CA GLU A 33 13.29 0.69 -12.54
C GLU A 33 14.64 0.55 -11.82
N SER A 34 15.55 -0.23 -12.38
CA SER A 34 16.85 -0.49 -11.78
C SER A 34 17.63 0.82 -11.57
N GLY A 35 18.03 1.10 -10.32
CA GLY A 35 18.70 2.33 -9.91
C GLY A 35 17.77 3.50 -9.58
N SER A 36 16.49 3.41 -9.93
CA SER A 36 15.50 4.45 -9.67
C SER A 36 14.90 4.30 -8.27
N THR A 37 14.59 5.44 -7.65
CA THR A 37 13.96 5.51 -6.32
C THR A 37 12.62 6.24 -6.44
N PHE A 38 11.58 5.64 -5.88
CA PHE A 38 10.28 6.27 -5.71
C PHE A 38 10.01 6.49 -4.23
N THR A 39 9.41 7.63 -3.89
CA THR A 39 8.98 7.94 -2.53
C THR A 39 7.62 8.63 -2.55
N SER A 40 6.78 8.30 -1.59
CA SER A 40 5.51 8.99 -1.39
C SER A 40 5.23 9.16 0.09
N VAL A 41 4.61 10.29 0.41
CA VAL A 41 4.14 10.58 1.76
C VAL A 41 2.67 10.91 1.67
N SER A 42 1.86 10.22 2.47
CA SER A 42 0.44 10.47 2.58
C SER A 42 0.09 10.83 4.02
N THR A 43 -0.86 11.75 4.17
CA THR A 43 -1.47 12.06 5.46
C THR A 43 -2.96 11.87 5.33
N THR A 44 -3.53 11.10 6.24
CA THR A 44 -4.97 10.84 6.33
C THR A 44 -5.47 11.38 7.66
N LEU A 45 -6.49 12.23 7.60
CA LEU A 45 -7.25 12.68 8.75
C LEU A 45 -8.63 12.03 8.68
N ASN A 46 -9.07 11.37 9.76
CA ASN A 46 -10.42 10.83 9.83
C ASN A 46 -11.37 11.78 10.60
N TYR A 47 -12.67 11.49 10.60
CA TYR A 47 -13.69 12.29 11.29
C TYR A 47 -13.44 12.39 12.80
N GLN A 48 -12.81 11.37 13.38
CA GLN A 48 -12.43 11.29 14.78
C GLN A 48 -11.18 12.12 15.13
N LEU A 49 -10.63 12.85 14.15
CA LEU A 49 -9.39 13.63 14.25
C LEU A 49 -8.14 12.77 14.50
N ASP A 50 -8.20 11.48 14.20
CA ASP A 50 -7.01 10.64 14.19
C ASP A 50 -6.23 10.93 12.90
N VAL A 51 -4.92 11.09 13.06
CA VAL A 51 -3.99 11.43 11.98
C VAL A 51 -3.09 10.24 11.72
N THR A 52 -3.17 9.70 10.50
CA THR A 52 -2.23 8.69 10.00
C THR A 52 -1.29 9.35 8.99
N ARG A 53 0.00 9.10 9.12
CA ARG A 53 1.03 9.47 8.14
C ARG A 53 1.67 8.20 7.62
N ASN A 54 1.69 8.00 6.32
CA ASN A 54 2.40 6.89 5.71
C ASN A 54 3.50 7.42 4.80
N THR A 55 4.74 7.01 5.05
CA THR A 55 5.89 7.24 4.18
C THR A 55 6.25 5.92 3.53
N TYR A 56 6.20 5.91 2.20
CA TYR A 56 6.50 4.76 1.38
C TYR A 56 7.72 5.06 0.50
N LEU A 57 8.63 4.11 0.39
CA LEU A 57 9.83 4.22 -0.44
C LEU A 57 10.07 2.91 -1.17
N GLU A 58 10.51 3.00 -2.42
CA GLU A 58 10.98 1.87 -3.22
C GLU A 58 12.25 2.24 -3.97
N HIS A 59 13.12 1.25 -4.14
CA HIS A 59 14.35 1.35 -4.91
C HIS A 59 14.55 0.09 -5.76
N GLY A 60 14.71 0.26 -7.06
CA GLY A 60 14.99 -0.86 -7.97
C GLY A 60 16.44 -1.33 -7.82
N LEU A 61 16.64 -2.51 -7.22
CA LEU A 61 17.99 -3.09 -7.07
C LEU A 61 18.46 -3.80 -8.35
N HIS A 62 17.52 -4.39 -9.08
CA HIS A 62 17.74 -5.12 -10.32
C HIS A 62 16.43 -5.09 -11.15
N PRO A 63 16.46 -5.32 -12.48
CA PRO A 63 15.24 -5.49 -13.29
C PRO A 63 14.16 -6.47 -12.78
N HIS A 64 14.48 -7.32 -11.80
CA HIS A 64 13.58 -8.34 -11.24
C HIS A 64 13.54 -8.31 -9.71
N LEU A 65 14.00 -7.22 -9.09
CA LEU A 65 14.06 -7.07 -7.64
C LEU A 65 13.96 -5.59 -7.24
N THR A 66 12.92 -5.26 -6.47
CA THR A 66 12.74 -3.96 -5.83
C THR A 66 12.84 -4.13 -4.33
N LEU A 67 13.59 -3.25 -3.67
CA LEU A 67 13.56 -3.08 -2.22
C LEU A 67 12.57 -1.98 -1.89
N GLY A 68 11.73 -2.19 -0.89
CA GLY A 68 10.82 -1.16 -0.41
C GLY A 68 10.75 -1.08 1.10
N ALA A 69 10.23 0.05 1.55
CA ALA A 69 10.07 0.41 2.94
C ALA A 69 8.75 1.16 3.14
N GLU A 70 8.04 0.84 4.22
CA GLU A 70 6.83 1.54 4.65
C GLU A 70 7.01 1.96 6.11
N LEU A 71 6.74 3.23 6.41
CA LEU A 71 6.66 3.78 7.76
C LEU A 71 5.30 4.41 7.98
N ILE A 72 4.52 3.83 8.89
CA ILE A 72 3.21 4.33 9.30
C ILE A 72 3.35 4.93 10.69
N LEU A 73 2.87 6.15 10.86
CA LEU A 73 2.74 6.84 12.14
C LEU A 73 1.29 7.23 12.35
N GLU A 74 0.72 6.82 13.48
CA GLU A 74 -0.67 7.05 13.84
C GLU A 74 -0.71 7.83 15.15
N ASN A 75 -1.48 8.92 15.16
CA ASN A 75 -1.79 9.67 16.37
C ASN A 75 -3.31 9.74 16.50
N ASP A 76 -3.83 9.28 17.63
CA ASP A 76 -5.25 9.48 17.93
C ASP A 76 -5.50 10.87 18.52
N ARG A 77 -6.78 11.27 18.58
CA ARG A 77 -7.18 12.57 19.15
C ARG A 77 -6.81 12.76 20.63
N PHE A 78 -6.49 11.68 21.34
CA PHE A 78 -6.13 11.68 22.76
C PHE A 78 -4.60 11.70 22.97
N GLY A 79 -3.82 11.75 21.89
CA GLY A 79 -2.36 11.81 21.93
C GLY A 79 -1.67 10.44 22.03
N SER A 80 -2.40 9.32 21.91
CA SER A 80 -1.77 8.00 21.81
C SER A 80 -1.02 7.91 20.48
N ARG A 81 0.25 7.48 20.57
CA ARG A 81 1.13 7.31 19.42
C ARG A 81 1.30 5.83 19.12
N LYS A 82 1.03 5.47 17.88
CA LYS A 82 1.21 4.12 17.35
C LYS A 82 1.92 4.23 16.01
N GLY A 83 2.39 3.11 15.52
CA GLY A 83 2.97 3.07 14.21
C GLY A 83 3.51 1.72 13.84
N GLY A 84 4.20 1.68 12.71
CA GLY A 84 4.91 0.51 12.27
C GLY A 84 5.89 0.84 11.18
N ALA A 85 6.91 0.02 11.07
CA ALA A 85 7.86 0.06 9.98
C ALA A 85 7.93 -1.34 9.35
N THR A 86 7.99 -1.41 8.03
CA THR A 86 8.18 -2.65 7.28
C THR A 86 9.19 -2.44 6.18
N LEU A 87 10.14 -3.36 6.05
CA LEU A 87 11.01 -3.48 4.90
C LEU A 87 10.56 -4.71 4.10
N PHE A 88 10.53 -4.60 2.78
CA PHE A 88 10.07 -5.66 1.91
C PHE A 88 10.89 -5.77 0.64
N LEU A 89 10.90 -6.97 0.06
CA LEU A 89 11.41 -7.22 -1.28
C LEU A 89 10.24 -7.60 -2.17
N ARG A 90 10.21 -7.02 -3.37
CA ARG A 90 9.23 -7.32 -4.41
C ARG A 90 9.90 -7.89 -5.64
N ARG A 91 9.32 -8.94 -6.21
CA ARG A 91 9.76 -9.57 -7.46
C ARG A 91 8.58 -9.78 -8.41
N PRO A 92 8.81 -9.74 -9.74
CA PRO A 92 7.77 -10.08 -10.68
C PRO A 92 7.47 -11.57 -10.58
N LEU A 93 6.21 -11.91 -10.78
CA LEU A 93 5.73 -13.27 -10.90
C LEU A 93 5.32 -13.48 -12.35
N ASP A 94 6.22 -14.06 -13.14
CA ASP A 94 5.93 -14.35 -14.53
C ASP A 94 4.94 -15.52 -14.63
N MET A 95 3.74 -15.22 -15.12
CA MET A 95 2.69 -16.20 -15.39
C MET A 95 2.42 -16.36 -16.90
N GLY A 96 3.24 -15.77 -17.77
CA GLY A 96 3.04 -15.81 -19.23
C GLY A 96 1.75 -15.15 -19.72
N ALA A 97 1.15 -14.28 -18.90
CA ALA A 97 -0.22 -13.80 -19.08
C ALA A 97 -0.28 -12.34 -19.58
N ALA A 98 0.57 -11.94 -20.52
CA ALA A 98 0.53 -10.59 -21.10
C ALA A 98 -0.89 -10.27 -21.64
N PRO A 99 -1.49 -9.10 -21.35
CA PRO A 99 -0.89 -7.89 -20.78
C PRO A 99 -0.96 -7.77 -19.25
N HIS A 100 -1.27 -8.86 -18.53
CA HIS A 100 -1.35 -8.87 -17.07
C HIS A 100 0.03 -9.03 -16.45
N LEU A 101 0.32 -8.17 -15.47
CA LEU A 101 1.53 -8.20 -14.68
C LEU A 101 1.18 -8.64 -13.27
N PHE A 102 2.02 -9.50 -12.71
CA PHE A 102 1.91 -9.96 -11.34
C PHE A 102 3.24 -9.75 -10.62
N ALA A 103 3.16 -9.46 -9.33
CA ALA A 103 4.31 -9.42 -8.45
C ALA A 103 3.95 -10.00 -7.09
N TYR A 104 4.95 -10.51 -6.38
CA TYR A 104 4.81 -10.88 -4.98
C TYR A 104 5.79 -10.11 -4.12
N GLU A 105 5.39 -9.91 -2.88
CA GLU A 105 6.13 -9.18 -1.87
C GLU A 105 6.33 -10.03 -0.63
N LEU A 106 7.53 -9.96 -0.06
CA LEU A 106 7.83 -10.54 1.25
C LEU A 106 8.51 -9.48 2.10
N GLY A 107 8.02 -9.28 3.32
CA GLY A 107 8.49 -8.23 4.21
C GLY A 107 8.57 -8.64 5.66
N LEU A 108 9.38 -7.89 6.40
CA LEU A 108 9.54 -8.01 7.85
C LEU A 108 9.49 -6.61 8.46
N GLY A 109 8.88 -6.53 9.63
CA GLY A 109 8.70 -5.26 10.29
C GLY A 109 8.28 -5.40 11.73
N ALA A 110 7.91 -4.28 12.31
CA ALA A 110 7.27 -4.25 13.61
C ALA A 110 6.22 -3.15 13.65
N ARG A 111 5.19 -3.38 14.45
CA ARG A 111 4.28 -2.33 14.89
C ARG A 111 4.53 -2.02 16.35
N TRP A 112 4.29 -0.79 16.75
CA TRP A 112 4.37 -0.38 18.14
C TRP A 112 3.12 0.39 18.54
N ALA A 113 2.72 0.17 19.78
CA ALA A 113 1.68 0.94 20.44
C ALA A 113 2.08 1.11 21.91
N ASN A 114 2.16 2.36 22.36
CA ASN A 114 2.71 2.68 23.68
C ASN A 114 4.13 2.09 23.83
N GLU A 115 4.40 1.32 24.89
CA GLU A 115 5.72 0.70 25.12
C GLU A 115 5.88 -0.71 24.55
N VAL A 116 4.88 -1.22 23.84
CA VAL A 116 4.89 -2.60 23.32
C VAL A 116 5.19 -2.61 21.83
N THR A 117 6.17 -3.41 21.44
CA THR A 117 6.58 -3.64 20.04
C THR A 117 6.27 -5.07 19.62
N HIS A 118 5.51 -5.19 18.54
CA HIS A 118 5.02 -6.44 17.96
C HIS A 118 5.69 -6.66 16.59
N PRO A 119 6.69 -7.55 16.49
CA PRO A 119 7.29 -7.88 15.21
C PRO A 119 6.31 -8.66 14.33
N HIS A 120 6.34 -8.41 13.02
CA HIS A 120 5.47 -9.06 12.04
C HIS A 120 6.25 -9.49 10.79
N ALA A 121 5.70 -10.49 10.12
CA ALA A 121 6.03 -10.81 8.73
C ALA A 121 4.88 -10.36 7.81
N GLN A 122 5.21 -10.00 6.58
CA GLN A 122 4.28 -9.60 5.54
C GLN A 122 4.50 -10.45 4.29
N ALA A 123 3.40 -10.82 3.65
CA ALA A 123 3.39 -11.36 2.30
C ALA A 123 2.33 -10.61 1.49
N GLY A 124 2.63 -10.29 0.23
CA GLY A 124 1.73 -9.57 -0.64
C GLY A 124 1.70 -10.12 -2.06
N LEU A 125 0.59 -9.87 -2.73
CA LEU A 125 0.41 -10.14 -4.15
C LEU A 125 -0.18 -8.90 -4.80
N SER A 126 0.43 -8.51 -5.91
CA SER A 126 0.01 -7.38 -6.73
C SER A 126 -0.30 -7.86 -8.13
N TRP A 127 -1.37 -7.34 -8.71
CA TRP A 127 -1.76 -7.53 -10.09
C TRP A 127 -1.98 -6.17 -10.74
N GLY A 128 -1.73 -6.08 -12.04
CA GLY A 128 -2.19 -4.94 -12.82
C GLY A 128 -2.05 -5.12 -14.30
N ARG A 129 -2.60 -4.15 -15.01
CA ARG A 129 -2.60 -4.11 -16.47
C ARG A 129 -2.81 -2.69 -16.99
N GLY A 130 -2.28 -2.43 -18.18
CA GLY A 130 -2.72 -1.31 -19.00
C GLY A 130 -4.08 -1.60 -19.66
N PHE A 131 -4.82 -0.55 -19.98
CA PHE A 131 -6.01 -0.61 -20.83
C PHE A 131 -6.16 0.68 -21.64
N GLU A 132 -7.01 0.63 -22.65
CA GLU A 132 -7.43 1.80 -23.42
C GLU A 132 -8.95 1.90 -23.35
N TRP A 133 -9.46 3.12 -23.11
CA TRP A 133 -10.89 3.39 -23.06
C TRP A 133 -11.20 4.70 -23.79
N ARG A 134 -11.97 4.60 -24.89
CA ARG A 134 -12.41 5.75 -25.70
C ARG A 134 -11.25 6.64 -26.18
N GLY A 135 -10.13 6.04 -26.60
CA GLY A 135 -8.93 6.75 -27.04
C GLY A 135 -8.07 7.30 -25.89
N THR A 136 -8.45 7.06 -24.64
CA THR A 136 -7.67 7.43 -23.45
C THR A 136 -6.96 6.19 -22.90
N SER A 137 -5.64 6.24 -22.76
CA SER A 137 -4.88 5.18 -22.11
C SER A 137 -5.01 5.25 -20.59
N GLY A 138 -4.99 4.10 -19.94
CA GLY A 138 -5.12 3.97 -18.50
C GLY A 138 -4.49 2.70 -17.97
N TRP A 139 -4.53 2.54 -16.66
CA TRP A 139 -3.99 1.38 -15.96
C TRP A 139 -4.83 1.06 -14.72
N ALA A 140 -4.78 -0.20 -14.30
CA ALA A 140 -5.42 -0.65 -13.08
C ALA A 140 -4.48 -1.56 -12.29
N THR A 141 -4.54 -1.46 -10.97
CA THR A 141 -3.89 -2.38 -10.03
C THR A 141 -4.87 -2.92 -9.01
N VAL A 142 -4.55 -4.12 -8.52
CA VAL A 142 -5.07 -4.68 -7.28
C VAL A 142 -3.88 -5.14 -6.47
N ASP A 143 -3.79 -4.65 -5.23
CA ASP A 143 -2.70 -4.94 -4.31
C ASP A 143 -3.29 -5.60 -3.07
N SER A 144 -2.65 -6.66 -2.60
CA SER A 144 -3.08 -7.38 -1.42
C SER A 144 -1.90 -7.65 -0.50
N ALA A 145 -2.12 -7.57 0.80
CA ALA A 145 -1.11 -7.82 1.82
C ALA A 145 -1.70 -8.54 3.03
N LEU A 146 -1.03 -9.61 3.44
CA LEU A 146 -1.23 -10.28 4.71
C LEU A 146 -0.06 -9.94 5.63
N ARG A 147 -0.36 -9.42 6.82
CA ARG A 147 0.62 -9.24 7.90
C ARG A 147 0.27 -10.14 9.07
N LYS A 148 1.25 -10.92 9.52
CA LYS A 148 1.12 -11.86 10.65
C LYS A 148 2.09 -11.46 11.76
N GLY A 149 1.59 -11.32 12.98
CA GLY A 149 2.43 -11.15 14.16
C GLY A 149 3.30 -12.38 14.42
N LEU A 150 4.56 -12.17 14.80
CA LEU A 150 5.50 -13.26 15.10
C LEU A 150 5.46 -13.68 16.57
N LYS A 151 5.05 -12.76 17.46
CA LYS A 151 4.92 -12.97 18.91
C LYS A 151 3.49 -12.99 19.41
N ASP A 152 2.54 -12.59 18.58
CA ASP A 152 1.12 -12.63 18.85
C ASP A 152 0.40 -13.37 17.71
N SER A 153 -0.85 -13.76 17.95
CA SER A 153 -1.69 -14.41 16.94
C SER A 153 -2.43 -13.40 16.05
N GLY A 154 -1.95 -12.15 15.96
CA GLY A 154 -2.59 -11.10 15.19
C GLY A 154 -2.40 -11.29 13.69
N TYR A 155 -3.50 -11.15 12.94
CA TYR A 155 -3.49 -11.16 11.49
C TYR A 155 -4.16 -9.89 10.98
N LEU A 156 -3.58 -9.27 9.96
CA LEU A 156 -4.17 -8.16 9.23
C LEU A 156 -4.09 -8.46 7.76
N PHE A 157 -5.24 -8.46 7.10
CA PHE A 157 -5.35 -8.59 5.66
C PHE A 157 -5.84 -7.27 5.08
N LYS A 158 -5.22 -6.83 3.99
CA LYS A 158 -5.55 -5.59 3.28
C LYS A 158 -5.59 -5.87 1.79
N VAL A 159 -6.55 -5.25 1.11
CA VAL A 159 -6.69 -5.26 -0.34
C VAL A 159 -7.08 -3.86 -0.78
N ASP A 160 -6.38 -3.33 -1.78
CA ASP A 160 -6.66 -2.04 -2.37
C ASP A 160 -6.69 -2.18 -3.90
N GLY A 161 -7.49 -1.34 -4.55
CA GLY A 161 -7.54 -1.25 -6.00
C GLY A 161 -7.32 0.18 -6.43
N THR A 162 -6.52 0.37 -7.49
CA THR A 162 -6.24 1.70 -8.05
C THR A 162 -6.51 1.68 -9.54
N ILE A 163 -7.12 2.74 -10.06
CA ILE A 163 -7.30 2.97 -11.49
C ILE A 163 -6.76 4.35 -11.83
N GLY A 164 -5.92 4.43 -12.86
CA GLY A 164 -5.37 5.66 -13.40
C GLY A 164 -5.75 5.85 -14.87
N LEU A 165 -5.95 7.11 -15.26
CA LEU A 165 -6.21 7.52 -16.65
C LEU A 165 -5.22 8.61 -17.04
N ASN A 166 -4.70 8.53 -18.27
CA ASN A 166 -3.83 9.56 -18.82
C ASN A 166 -4.69 10.66 -19.45
N LEU A 167 -4.82 11.78 -18.74
CA LEU A 167 -5.56 12.94 -19.21
C LEU A 167 -4.64 13.81 -20.08
N THR A 168 -4.25 13.32 -21.26
CA THR A 168 -3.65 14.20 -22.27
C THR A 168 -4.77 14.89 -23.00
N SER A 169 -4.96 16.19 -22.75
CA SER A 169 -5.61 17.07 -23.70
C SER A 169 -4.54 17.56 -24.67
N ASP A 170 -4.64 17.20 -25.94
CA ASP A 170 -3.99 17.96 -27.00
C ASP A 170 -4.57 19.39 -26.94
N LEU A 171 -3.88 20.32 -26.29
CA LEU A 171 -4.13 21.76 -26.36
C LEU A 171 -3.00 22.42 -27.13
#